data_AF-A0A0D1ZHZ3-F1
#
_entry.id   AF-A0A0D1ZHZ3-F1
#
_cell.length_a   1.000
_cell.length_b   1.000
_cell.length_c   1.000
_cell.angle_alpha   90.00
_cell.angle_beta   90.00
_cell.angle_gamma   90.00
#
_symmetry.space_group_name_H-M   'P 1'
#
loop_
_entity.id
_entity.type
_entity.pdbx_description
1 polymer ?
#
loop_
_entity_poly.entity_id
_entity_poly.type
_entity_poly.pdbx_seq_one_letter_code
_entity_poly.pdbx_strand_id
1 'polypeptide(L)'
;MSNAQGSSTAGVARSAIKTPLLIPGRGDPINDAILVYSSGKIDYAGPLSKLPKSLEVPKERTVEVPVLLPGLWDCHVHFIGHLEQSMAGMVAPSQFLAGTRTAHDVAATLNAGFTSVRETAGFGVELSQEIEAGRLIGPNIYSVCAAISCTGGHVDHHSMPENHFHEMSCHGLPMVTADGVEECIKVVRQQLRKGAKAIKICTSGGVSSERDDPQHQQFSDAEIKTMVEEAARSQRAMAAHAHGLPGIMAAIRGGVTTIEHGTYINDEAIRLMKEKGIILVPTRGIIEDGLTVAEVWSEKAYEKLKPVAIQHAKAYRAAVAGGVKIASGSDFGISKRGTALSHGQNGRELVLAVQVGGMTPLQAIEAATATAPGVLGPQAPKTGLLTEGYDADFIALTSNPLENISIISNPDNVTHVWLAGNLKKSPGKPIIELSRTKL
;
A
#
# COMPACT_ATOMS: atom_id res chain seq x y z
N MET A 1 -14.04 59.96 12.79
CA MET A 1 -14.88 58.79 12.50
C MET A 1 -14.30 58.09 11.29
N SER A 2 -13.53 57.01 11.48
CA SER A 2 -13.11 56.14 10.37
C SER A 2 -13.46 54.71 10.78
N ASN A 3 -14.43 54.14 10.07
CA ASN A 3 -14.95 52.80 10.28
C ASN A 3 -13.85 51.76 10.08
N ALA A 4 -13.46 51.10 11.17
CA ALA A 4 -12.83 49.79 11.12
C ALA A 4 -13.94 48.77 10.78
N GLN A 5 -14.10 48.47 9.49
CA GLN A 5 -14.86 47.30 9.07
C GLN A 5 -14.06 46.07 9.50
N GLY A 6 -14.61 45.35 10.47
CA GLY A 6 -14.17 44.02 10.82
C GLY A 6 -14.17 43.15 9.57
N SER A 7 -13.00 42.63 9.24
CA SER A 7 -12.85 41.51 8.32
C SER A 7 -13.66 40.36 8.91
N SER A 8 -14.85 40.11 8.34
CA SER A 8 -15.54 38.85 8.54
C SER A 8 -14.66 37.80 7.88
N THR A 9 -14.11 36.89 8.68
CA THR A 9 -13.59 35.64 8.15
C THR A 9 -14.77 34.93 7.49
N ALA A 10 -14.86 34.99 6.15
CA ALA A 10 -15.79 34.16 5.41
C ALA A 10 -15.56 32.71 5.86
N GLY A 11 -16.51 32.16 6.62
CA GLY A 11 -16.35 30.85 7.23
C GLY A 11 -16.10 29.82 6.14
N VAL A 12 -15.04 29.02 6.30
CA VAL A 12 -14.74 27.93 5.37
C VAL A 12 -15.99 27.05 5.24
N ALA A 13 -16.42 26.84 4.00
CA ALA A 13 -17.62 26.08 3.71
C ALA A 13 -17.44 24.61 4.14
N ARG A 14 -18.11 24.16 5.20
CA ARG A 14 -18.12 22.75 5.68
C ARG A 14 -19.12 21.82 5.00
N SER A 15 -18.72 20.59 4.71
CA SER A 15 -19.61 19.52 4.23
C SER A 15 -19.73 18.43 5.28
N ALA A 16 -20.79 17.62 5.22
CA ALA A 16 -21.02 16.54 6.17
C ALA A 16 -21.48 15.24 5.52
N ILE A 17 -21.16 14.12 6.16
CA ILE A 17 -21.63 12.78 5.83
C ILE A 17 -22.33 12.21 7.05
N LYS A 18 -23.62 11.89 6.93
CA LYS A 18 -24.36 11.13 7.95
C LYS A 18 -24.36 9.66 7.61
N THR A 19 -24.25 8.82 8.63
CA THR A 19 -24.27 7.38 8.43
C THR A 19 -24.82 6.64 9.65
N PRO A 20 -25.59 5.56 9.46
CA PRO A 20 -25.94 4.65 10.54
C PRO A 20 -24.73 4.00 11.21
N LEU A 21 -23.62 3.80 10.47
CA LEU A 21 -22.42 3.13 10.97
C LEU A 21 -21.14 3.78 10.46
N LEU A 22 -20.34 4.33 11.38
CA LEU A 22 -19.01 4.85 11.13
C LEU A 22 -17.96 3.93 11.77
N ILE A 23 -17.05 3.39 10.96
CA ILE A 23 -15.90 2.61 11.44
C ILE A 23 -14.70 3.58 11.43
N PRO A 24 -14.16 3.99 12.59
CA PRO A 24 -13.17 5.09 12.64
C PRO A 24 -11.77 4.71 12.13
N GLY A 25 -11.53 3.44 11.82
CA GLY A 25 -10.23 2.87 11.44
C GLY A 25 -9.57 2.13 12.61
N ARG A 26 -9.58 2.73 13.81
CA ARG A 26 -9.17 2.09 15.08
C ARG A 26 -10.15 2.44 16.19
N GLY A 27 -10.46 1.47 17.03
CA GLY A 27 -11.45 1.60 18.11
C GLY A 27 -12.85 1.17 17.67
N ASP A 28 -13.82 1.40 18.55
CA ASP A 28 -15.18 0.88 18.37
C ASP A 28 -15.93 1.60 17.24
N PRO A 29 -16.70 0.87 16.41
CA PRO A 29 -17.62 1.47 15.46
C PRO A 29 -18.68 2.33 16.17
N ILE A 30 -19.08 3.42 15.51
CA ILE A 30 -20.00 4.43 16.04
C ILE A 30 -21.32 4.35 15.27
N ASN A 31 -22.42 4.13 16.00
CA ASN A 31 -23.76 4.17 15.43
C ASN A 31 -24.30 5.59 15.38
N ASP A 32 -25.21 5.86 14.43
CA ASP A 32 -25.87 7.16 14.24
C ASP A 32 -24.85 8.32 14.23
N ALA A 33 -23.91 8.24 13.31
CA ALA A 33 -22.72 9.07 13.27
C ALA A 33 -22.81 10.17 12.20
N ILE A 34 -21.96 11.18 12.37
CA ILE A 34 -21.70 12.21 11.39
C ILE A 34 -20.20 12.49 11.29
N LEU A 35 -19.72 12.66 10.06
CA LEU A 35 -18.40 13.19 9.76
C LEU A 35 -18.58 14.59 9.15
N VAL A 36 -17.89 15.58 9.69
CA VAL A 36 -17.83 16.96 9.18
C VAL A 36 -16.41 17.25 8.73
N TYR A 37 -16.27 17.88 7.58
CA TYR A 37 -14.95 18.16 7.00
C TYR A 37 -14.95 19.48 6.22
N SER A 38 -13.77 20.09 6.14
CA SER A 38 -13.53 21.28 5.35
C SER A 38 -12.05 21.40 4.97
N SER A 39 -11.75 22.07 3.85
CA SER A 39 -10.37 22.28 3.38
C SER A 39 -9.49 21.01 3.36
N GLY A 40 -10.08 19.87 2.99
CA GLY A 40 -9.40 18.58 2.93
C GLY A 40 -9.04 17.96 4.29
N LYS A 41 -9.56 18.48 5.40
CA LYS A 41 -9.36 17.96 6.76
C LYS A 41 -10.69 17.62 7.42
N ILE A 42 -10.65 16.66 8.34
CA ILE A 42 -11.78 16.28 9.18
C ILE A 42 -11.88 17.29 10.33
N ASP A 43 -13.05 17.90 10.48
CA ASP A 43 -13.39 18.82 11.58
C ASP A 43 -14.04 18.07 12.75
N TYR A 44 -14.79 17.00 12.47
CA TYR A 44 -15.43 16.15 13.47
C TYR A 44 -15.77 14.78 12.88
N ALA A 45 -15.65 13.72 13.66
CA ALA A 45 -16.18 12.40 13.33
C ALA A 45 -16.62 11.72 14.62
N GLY A 46 -17.92 11.45 14.75
CA GLY A 46 -18.48 10.90 15.99
C GLY A 46 -20.00 10.81 15.99
N PRO A 47 -20.62 10.53 17.15
CA PRO A 47 -22.07 10.45 17.27
C PRO A 47 -22.74 11.75 16.84
N LEU A 48 -23.82 11.66 16.06
CA LEU A 48 -24.60 12.82 15.61
C LEU A 48 -25.13 13.62 16.80
N SER A 49 -25.53 12.95 17.87
CA SER A 49 -26.04 13.56 19.11
C SER A 49 -25.01 14.41 19.87
N LYS A 50 -23.72 14.25 19.56
CA LYS A 50 -22.62 14.99 20.18
C LYS A 50 -22.00 16.04 19.25
N LEU A 51 -22.57 16.26 18.07
CA LEU A 51 -22.08 17.26 17.12
C LEU A 51 -22.12 18.66 17.77
N PRO A 52 -20.99 19.39 17.83
CA PRO A 52 -21.00 20.77 18.30
C PRO A 52 -21.85 21.67 17.40
N LYS A 53 -22.67 22.56 17.99
CA LYS A 53 -23.50 23.50 17.23
C LYS A 53 -22.71 24.36 16.22
N SER A 54 -21.46 24.67 16.55
CA SER A 54 -20.55 25.42 15.67
C SER A 54 -20.12 24.66 14.40
N LEU A 55 -20.35 23.34 14.35
CA LEU A 55 -20.01 22.46 13.25
C LEU A 55 -21.26 21.93 12.53
N GLU A 56 -22.45 22.47 12.82
CA GLU A 56 -23.66 22.12 12.08
C GLU A 56 -23.52 22.49 10.60
N VAL A 57 -23.95 21.56 9.74
CA VAL A 57 -23.89 21.70 8.28
C VAL A 57 -25.32 21.67 7.72
N PRO A 58 -25.68 22.59 6.82
CA PRO A 58 -26.99 22.58 6.14
C PRO A 58 -27.26 21.27 5.38
N LYS A 59 -28.54 20.95 5.21
CA LYS A 59 -28.97 19.69 4.57
C LYS A 59 -28.45 19.57 3.13
N GLU A 60 -28.34 20.69 2.42
CA GLU A 60 -27.89 20.76 1.02
C GLU A 60 -26.42 20.35 0.85
N ARG A 61 -25.65 20.33 1.96
CA ARG A 61 -24.23 19.97 1.99
C ARG A 61 -23.97 18.72 2.84
N THR A 62 -25.05 17.99 3.13
CA THR A 62 -25.02 16.74 3.88
C THR A 62 -25.38 15.58 2.97
N VAL A 63 -24.49 14.59 2.87
CA VAL A 63 -24.75 13.32 2.15
C VAL A 63 -25.05 12.23 3.18
N GLU A 64 -25.97 11.33 2.87
CA GLU A 64 -26.27 10.17 3.71
C GLU A 64 -25.74 8.89 3.04
N VAL A 65 -25.04 8.05 3.80
CA VAL A 65 -24.47 6.79 3.30
C VAL A 65 -24.67 5.64 4.29
N PRO A 66 -24.74 4.37 3.84
CA PRO A 66 -24.99 3.24 4.74
C PRO A 66 -23.87 2.99 5.74
N VAL A 67 -22.62 3.02 5.29
CA VAL A 67 -21.43 2.79 6.12
C VAL A 67 -20.32 3.73 5.68
N LEU A 68 -19.58 4.29 6.65
CA LEU A 68 -18.44 5.17 6.43
C LEU A 68 -17.18 4.62 7.12
N LEU A 69 -16.03 4.69 6.46
CA LEU A 69 -14.73 4.31 7.01
C LEU A 69 -13.60 5.12 6.36
N PRO A 70 -12.38 5.17 6.94
CA PRO A 70 -11.24 5.81 6.29
C PRO A 70 -10.97 5.18 4.92
N GLY A 71 -10.38 5.97 4.04
CA GLY A 71 -9.91 5.47 2.76
C GLY A 71 -8.85 4.40 2.97
N LEU A 72 -8.92 3.35 2.15
CA LEU A 72 -8.06 2.19 2.33
C LEU A 72 -6.63 2.51 1.86
N TRP A 73 -5.69 1.77 2.43
CA TRP A 73 -4.29 1.75 2.09
C TRP A 73 -3.86 0.38 1.56
N ASP A 74 -3.05 0.39 0.52
CA ASP A 74 -2.26 -0.77 0.09
C ASP A 74 -0.78 -0.46 0.26
N CYS A 75 -0.12 -1.15 1.18
CA CYS A 75 1.26 -0.86 1.57
C CYS A 75 2.32 -1.60 0.73
N HIS A 76 1.90 -2.33 -0.30
CA HIS A 76 2.81 -3.04 -1.20
C HIS A 76 2.17 -3.16 -2.58
N VAL A 77 2.47 -2.22 -3.47
CA VAL A 77 2.03 -2.27 -4.87
C VAL A 77 3.18 -1.98 -5.82
N HIS A 78 3.01 -2.38 -7.08
CA HIS A 78 3.97 -2.11 -8.14
C HIS A 78 3.30 -1.43 -9.33
N PHE A 79 3.76 -0.23 -9.69
CA PHE A 79 3.34 0.45 -10.93
C PHE A 79 4.47 0.34 -11.96
N ILE A 80 4.62 -0.87 -12.53
CA ILE A 80 5.67 -1.20 -13.52
C ILE A 80 5.09 -1.35 -14.93
N GLY A 81 3.78 -1.59 -15.08
CA GLY A 81 3.13 -1.67 -16.40
C GLY A 81 3.29 -3.02 -17.08
N HIS A 82 3.66 -4.08 -16.34
CA HIS A 82 3.84 -5.42 -16.87
C HIS A 82 2.52 -6.19 -16.97
N LEU A 83 2.48 -7.17 -17.88
CA LEU A 83 1.30 -8.00 -18.11
C LEU A 83 1.46 -9.43 -17.59
N GLU A 84 2.68 -9.82 -17.25
CA GLU A 84 3.06 -11.17 -16.80
C GLU A 84 3.94 -11.08 -15.56
N GLN A 85 3.75 -11.98 -14.60
CA GLN A 85 4.49 -12.03 -13.34
C GLN A 85 5.80 -12.79 -13.50
N SER A 86 6.70 -12.24 -14.32
CA SER A 86 8.05 -12.74 -14.55
C SER A 86 9.04 -11.58 -14.64
N MET A 87 10.32 -11.84 -14.36
CA MET A 87 11.35 -10.80 -14.47
C MET A 87 11.46 -10.27 -15.92
N ALA A 88 11.34 -11.16 -16.91
CA ALA A 88 11.28 -10.77 -18.32
C ALA A 88 10.07 -9.86 -18.61
N GLY A 89 8.88 -10.19 -18.09
CA GLY A 89 7.67 -9.38 -18.24
C GLY A 89 7.77 -8.00 -17.57
N MET A 90 8.46 -7.91 -16.44
CA MET A 90 8.67 -6.65 -15.69
C MET A 90 9.63 -5.69 -16.41
N VAL A 91 10.65 -6.20 -17.11
CA VAL A 91 11.61 -5.36 -17.85
C VAL A 91 11.23 -5.14 -19.32
N ALA A 92 10.26 -5.89 -19.85
CA ALA A 92 9.82 -5.81 -21.25
C ALA A 92 9.20 -4.47 -21.68
N PRO A 93 8.31 -3.80 -20.90
CA PRO A 93 7.68 -2.58 -21.37
C PRO A 93 8.69 -1.43 -21.44
N SER A 94 8.63 -0.64 -22.52
CA SER A 94 9.27 0.68 -22.51
C SER A 94 8.60 1.57 -21.46
N GLN A 95 9.32 2.58 -20.96
CA GLN A 95 8.79 3.51 -19.97
C GLN A 95 7.50 4.21 -20.42
N PHE A 96 7.39 4.52 -21.71
CA PHE A 96 6.16 5.10 -22.26
C PHE A 96 4.96 4.15 -22.16
N LEU A 97 5.16 2.87 -22.51
CA LEU A 97 4.12 1.84 -22.36
C LEU A 97 3.78 1.60 -20.90
N ALA A 98 4.80 1.56 -20.03
CA ALA A 98 4.62 1.39 -18.60
C ALA A 98 3.79 2.54 -17.99
N GLY A 99 4.14 3.80 -18.30
CA GLY A 99 3.39 4.97 -17.86
C GLY A 99 1.94 4.97 -18.35
N THR A 100 1.71 4.61 -19.61
CA THR A 100 0.36 4.53 -20.18
C THR A 100 -0.49 3.49 -19.47
N ARG A 101 0.05 2.29 -19.21
CA ARG A 101 -0.67 1.21 -18.51
C ARG A 101 -0.95 1.57 -17.04
N THR A 102 0.06 2.11 -16.36
CA THR A 102 -0.03 2.43 -14.94
C THR A 102 -0.95 3.62 -14.63
N ALA A 103 -1.18 4.53 -15.58
CA ALA A 103 -2.22 5.56 -15.48
C ALA A 103 -3.62 4.95 -15.29
N HIS A 104 -3.91 3.78 -15.88
CA HIS A 104 -5.15 3.04 -15.62
C HIS A 104 -5.09 2.30 -14.28
N ASP A 105 -3.92 1.82 -13.86
CA ASP A 105 -3.72 1.07 -12.60
C ASP A 105 -4.02 1.93 -11.37
N VAL A 106 -3.52 3.16 -11.35
CA VAL A 106 -3.78 4.12 -10.27
C VAL A 106 -5.27 4.48 -10.17
N ALA A 107 -5.93 4.65 -11.32
CA ALA A 107 -7.36 4.95 -11.37
C ALA A 107 -8.22 3.78 -10.89
N ALA A 108 -7.86 2.55 -11.25
CA ALA A 108 -8.53 1.33 -10.78
C ALA A 108 -8.38 1.13 -9.27
N THR A 109 -7.19 1.39 -8.75
CA THR A 109 -6.88 1.31 -7.31
C THR A 109 -7.75 2.28 -6.53
N LEU A 110 -7.84 3.54 -6.96
CA LEU A 110 -8.72 4.52 -6.32
C LEU A 110 -10.20 4.13 -6.45
N ASN A 111 -10.61 3.58 -7.60
CA ASN A 111 -11.98 3.10 -7.80
C ASN A 111 -12.39 1.99 -6.82
N ALA A 112 -11.43 1.19 -6.36
CA ALA A 112 -11.61 0.16 -5.34
C ALA A 112 -11.59 0.70 -3.90
N GLY A 113 -11.53 2.02 -3.70
CA GLY A 113 -11.56 2.66 -2.38
C GLY A 113 -10.20 2.81 -1.71
N PHE A 114 -9.11 2.50 -2.41
CA PHE A 114 -7.75 2.71 -1.94
C PHE A 114 -7.34 4.14 -2.22
N THR A 115 -7.37 4.98 -1.19
CA THR A 115 -7.05 6.41 -1.28
C THR A 115 -5.55 6.69 -1.17
N SER A 116 -4.77 5.73 -0.69
CA SER A 116 -3.33 5.86 -0.53
C SER A 116 -2.64 4.52 -0.80
N VAL A 117 -1.43 4.57 -1.33
CA VAL A 117 -0.60 3.38 -1.56
C VAL A 117 0.87 3.64 -1.24
N ARG A 118 1.57 2.61 -0.75
CA ARG A 118 3.04 2.57 -0.78
C ARG A 118 3.47 1.72 -1.97
N GLU A 119 4.03 2.37 -2.97
CA GLU A 119 4.64 1.67 -4.10
C GLU A 119 6.04 1.18 -3.73
N THR A 120 6.30 -0.11 -3.88
CA THR A 120 7.55 -0.79 -3.50
C THR A 120 8.48 -1.09 -4.67
N ALA A 121 8.05 -0.80 -5.90
CA ALA A 121 8.88 -0.54 -7.08
C ALA A 121 7.98 -0.02 -8.22
N GLY A 122 8.35 1.07 -8.88
CA GLY A 122 7.62 1.56 -10.05
C GLY A 122 7.87 3.03 -10.39
N PHE A 123 6.92 3.61 -11.12
CA PHE A 123 6.92 4.99 -11.60
C PHE A 123 6.05 5.93 -10.74
N GLY A 124 5.91 5.61 -9.45
CA GLY A 124 4.95 6.24 -8.56
C GLY A 124 5.20 7.72 -8.30
N VAL A 125 6.47 8.18 -8.36
CA VAL A 125 6.80 9.61 -8.23
C VAL A 125 6.29 10.39 -9.43
N GLU A 126 6.50 9.89 -10.64
CA GLU A 126 6.04 10.52 -11.88
C GLU A 126 4.50 10.51 -11.95
N LEU A 127 3.88 9.39 -11.57
CA LEU A 127 2.42 9.28 -11.47
C LEU A 127 1.83 10.26 -10.44
N SER A 128 2.48 10.44 -9.27
CA SER A 128 1.99 11.36 -8.24
C SER A 128 2.00 12.80 -8.71
N GLN A 129 3.01 13.23 -9.48
CA GLN A 129 3.08 14.58 -10.04
C GLN A 129 1.88 14.87 -10.97
N GLU A 130 1.48 13.90 -11.79
CA GLU A 130 0.33 14.03 -12.69
C GLU A 130 -1.02 14.00 -11.94
N ILE A 131 -1.10 13.25 -10.85
CA ILE A 131 -2.27 13.23 -9.96
C ILE A 131 -2.41 14.56 -9.21
N GLU A 132 -1.31 15.07 -8.64
CA GLU A 132 -1.26 16.37 -7.95
C GLU A 132 -1.60 17.53 -8.89
N ALA A 133 -1.18 17.44 -10.16
CA ALA A 133 -1.53 18.41 -11.20
C ALA A 133 -2.97 18.25 -11.75
N GLY A 134 -3.71 17.23 -11.30
CA GLY A 134 -5.10 16.98 -11.71
C GLY A 134 -5.27 16.42 -13.13
N ARG A 135 -4.19 15.96 -13.76
CA ARG A 135 -4.22 15.35 -15.10
C ARG A 135 -4.53 13.85 -15.05
N LEU A 136 -4.15 13.18 -13.96
CA LEU A 136 -4.56 11.81 -13.65
C LEU A 136 -5.44 11.76 -12.40
N ILE A 137 -6.27 10.71 -12.32
CA ILE A 137 -7.06 10.39 -11.14
C ILE A 137 -6.43 9.14 -10.50
N GLY A 138 -6.01 9.26 -9.24
CA GLY A 138 -5.39 8.16 -8.51
C GLY A 138 -5.25 8.45 -7.02
N PRO A 139 -4.76 7.47 -6.23
CA PRO A 139 -4.51 7.63 -4.80
C PRO A 139 -3.34 8.57 -4.50
N ASN A 140 -3.15 8.90 -3.23
CA ASN A 140 -1.87 9.40 -2.74
C ASN A 140 -0.81 8.29 -2.91
N ILE A 141 0.31 8.57 -3.59
CA ILE A 141 1.35 7.57 -3.85
C ILE A 141 2.60 7.91 -3.02
N TYR A 142 3.04 6.95 -2.21
CA TYR A 142 4.29 7.02 -1.45
C TYR A 142 5.28 6.00 -2.02
N SER A 143 6.07 6.44 -2.99
CA SER A 143 6.97 5.57 -3.76
C SER A 143 8.32 5.37 -3.08
N VAL A 144 8.88 4.16 -3.23
CA VAL A 144 10.30 3.86 -2.96
C VAL A 144 11.21 4.06 -4.18
N CYS A 145 10.60 4.43 -5.32
CA CYS A 145 11.19 4.43 -6.66
C CYS A 145 11.60 3.02 -7.09
N ALA A 146 12.86 2.65 -6.85
CA ALA A 146 13.39 1.35 -7.21
C ALA A 146 13.54 0.43 -6.01
N ALA A 147 13.23 -0.85 -6.19
CA ALA A 147 13.65 -1.89 -5.26
C ALA A 147 15.15 -2.19 -5.46
N ILE A 148 15.86 -2.41 -4.36
CA ILE A 148 17.31 -2.58 -4.32
C ILE A 148 17.65 -4.03 -3.94
N SER A 149 18.49 -4.70 -4.74
CA SER A 149 19.01 -6.05 -4.47
C SER A 149 20.54 -6.08 -4.61
N CYS A 150 21.19 -7.10 -4.06
CA CYS A 150 22.56 -7.42 -4.46
C CYS A 150 22.57 -8.05 -5.87
N THR A 151 23.72 -8.08 -6.52
CA THR A 151 23.89 -8.83 -7.78
C THR A 151 23.58 -10.32 -7.56
N GLY A 152 22.87 -10.93 -8.51
CA GLY A 152 22.34 -12.29 -8.40
C GLY A 152 21.18 -12.44 -7.40
N GLY A 153 20.61 -11.32 -6.95
CA GLY A 153 19.52 -11.32 -5.97
C GLY A 153 18.12 -11.18 -6.57
N HIS A 154 17.13 -10.88 -5.74
CA HIS A 154 15.71 -11.03 -6.11
C HIS A 154 15.27 -10.13 -7.28
N VAL A 155 15.71 -8.87 -7.33
CA VAL A 155 15.31 -7.96 -8.42
C VAL A 155 16.25 -7.99 -9.62
N ASP A 156 17.27 -8.84 -9.60
CA ASP A 156 18.21 -8.99 -10.72
C ASP A 156 17.63 -9.89 -11.82
N HIS A 157 17.88 -9.53 -13.08
CA HIS A 157 17.48 -10.30 -14.24
C HIS A 157 18.58 -11.31 -14.62
N HIS A 158 18.64 -12.43 -13.92
CA HIS A 158 19.71 -13.44 -14.02
C HIS A 158 20.07 -13.96 -15.43
N SER A 159 19.15 -13.94 -16.38
CA SER A 159 19.36 -14.38 -17.78
C SER A 159 19.77 -13.25 -18.73
N MET A 160 19.79 -12.01 -18.26
CA MET A 160 20.26 -10.83 -19.00
C MET A 160 21.73 -10.57 -18.67
N PRO A 161 22.54 -10.08 -19.61
CA PRO A 161 23.88 -9.60 -19.29
C PRO A 161 23.84 -8.50 -18.21
N GLU A 162 24.67 -8.63 -17.18
CA GLU A 162 24.71 -7.74 -16.02
C GLU A 162 24.84 -6.26 -16.43
N ASN A 163 25.73 -5.97 -17.38
CA ASN A 163 25.94 -4.61 -17.89
C ASN A 163 24.69 -4.03 -18.57
N HIS A 164 23.90 -4.87 -19.25
CA HIS A 164 22.63 -4.45 -19.85
C HIS A 164 21.60 -4.13 -18.77
N PHE A 165 21.46 -4.99 -17.76
CA PHE A 165 20.53 -4.75 -16.66
C PHE A 165 20.89 -3.47 -15.88
N HIS A 166 22.19 -3.27 -15.63
CA HIS A 166 22.70 -2.04 -15.02
C HIS A 166 22.40 -0.80 -15.88
N GLU A 167 22.59 -0.87 -17.20
CA GLU A 167 22.25 0.21 -18.11
C GLU A 167 20.75 0.54 -18.06
N MET A 168 19.86 -0.46 -18.06
CA MET A 168 18.42 -0.24 -17.91
C MET A 168 18.07 0.42 -16.57
N SER A 169 18.70 -0.01 -15.48
CA SER A 169 18.55 0.56 -14.14
C SER A 169 18.94 2.04 -14.12
N CYS A 170 20.05 2.39 -14.78
CA CYS A 170 20.51 3.78 -14.93
C CYS A 170 19.55 4.63 -15.77
N HIS A 171 18.86 4.02 -16.72
CA HIS A 171 17.89 4.68 -17.60
C HIS A 171 16.44 4.55 -17.13
N GLY A 172 16.23 4.25 -15.84
CA GLY A 172 14.94 4.40 -15.17
C GLY A 172 14.09 3.13 -15.11
N LEU A 173 14.68 1.95 -15.21
CA LEU A 173 14.05 0.73 -14.69
C LEU A 173 13.88 0.87 -13.15
N PRO A 174 12.71 0.56 -12.56
CA PRO A 174 12.46 0.69 -11.12
C PRO A 174 13.02 -0.49 -10.31
N MET A 175 14.18 -1.02 -10.72
CA MET A 175 14.91 -2.10 -10.07
C MET A 175 16.39 -1.78 -10.21
N VAL A 176 17.20 -2.05 -9.18
CA VAL A 176 18.62 -1.72 -9.18
C VAL A 176 19.41 -2.70 -8.34
N THR A 177 20.63 -3.03 -8.79
CA THR A 177 21.61 -3.79 -8.00
C THR A 177 22.60 -2.87 -7.30
N ALA A 178 23.10 -3.30 -6.14
CA ALA A 178 24.16 -2.63 -5.40
C ALA A 178 24.99 -3.67 -4.63
N ASP A 179 26.31 -3.60 -4.72
CA ASP A 179 27.21 -4.50 -4.00
C ASP A 179 28.26 -3.73 -3.19
N GLY A 180 28.41 -4.12 -1.94
CA GLY A 180 29.27 -3.45 -0.98
C GLY A 180 28.65 -2.18 -0.39
N VAL A 181 29.20 -1.81 0.77
CA VAL A 181 28.70 -0.72 1.62
C VAL A 181 28.64 0.62 0.86
N GLU A 182 29.68 0.96 0.11
CA GLU A 182 29.78 2.23 -0.62
C GLU A 182 28.72 2.37 -1.72
N GLU A 183 28.49 1.31 -2.49
CA GLU A 183 27.47 1.33 -3.54
C GLU A 183 26.07 1.34 -2.95
N CYS A 184 25.82 0.57 -1.89
CA CYS A 184 24.57 0.59 -1.14
C CYS A 184 24.20 2.01 -0.68
N ILE A 185 25.15 2.78 -0.12
CA ILE A 185 24.93 4.19 0.24
C ILE A 185 24.55 5.01 -0.99
N LYS A 186 25.30 4.89 -2.08
CA LYS A 186 25.06 5.63 -3.32
C LYS A 186 23.68 5.36 -3.89
N VAL A 187 23.25 4.11 -3.95
CA VAL A 187 21.95 3.71 -4.50
C VAL A 187 20.79 4.19 -3.63
N VAL A 188 20.91 4.14 -2.29
CA VAL A 188 19.92 4.76 -1.40
C VAL A 188 19.79 6.25 -1.69
N ARG A 189 20.92 6.98 -1.80
CA ARG A 189 20.92 8.41 -2.14
C ARG A 189 20.30 8.70 -3.49
N GLN A 190 20.46 7.83 -4.48
CA GLN A 190 19.82 7.98 -5.78
C GLN A 190 18.28 7.90 -5.68
N GLN A 191 17.75 7.00 -4.85
CA GLN A 191 16.29 6.93 -4.64
C GLN A 191 15.79 8.17 -3.88
N LEU A 192 16.55 8.63 -2.88
CA LEU A 192 16.26 9.89 -2.19
C LEU A 192 16.25 11.08 -3.15
N ARG A 193 17.22 11.15 -4.08
CA ARG A 193 17.27 12.18 -5.14
C ARG A 193 16.03 12.14 -6.03
N LYS A 194 15.50 10.95 -6.35
CA LYS A 194 14.26 10.77 -7.12
C LYS A 194 13.00 11.17 -6.34
N GLY A 195 13.10 11.35 -5.02
CA GLY A 195 11.98 11.77 -4.19
C GLY A 195 11.33 10.65 -3.37
N ALA A 196 12.00 9.50 -3.24
CA ALA A 196 11.49 8.35 -2.49
C ALA A 196 11.02 8.73 -1.06
N LYS A 197 9.86 8.22 -0.68
CA LYS A 197 9.20 8.39 0.64
C LYS A 197 9.53 7.28 1.63
N ALA A 198 10.00 6.14 1.13
CA ALA A 198 10.64 5.07 1.89
C ALA A 198 11.70 4.41 1.00
N ILE A 199 12.49 3.49 1.54
CA ILE A 199 13.47 2.71 0.77
C ILE A 199 13.09 1.24 0.84
N LYS A 200 13.30 0.48 -0.24
CA LYS A 200 13.02 -0.96 -0.33
C LYS A 200 14.28 -1.75 -0.67
N ILE A 201 14.58 -2.76 0.13
CA ILE A 201 15.68 -3.70 -0.08
C ILE A 201 15.18 -5.15 -0.14
N CYS A 202 15.94 -6.03 -0.80
CA CYS A 202 15.71 -7.47 -0.82
C CYS A 202 16.72 -8.20 0.07
N THR A 203 16.27 -8.64 1.24
CA THR A 203 17.13 -9.32 2.24
C THR A 203 17.06 -10.84 2.17
N SER A 204 16.27 -11.38 1.25
CA SER A 204 16.27 -12.79 0.86
C SER A 204 16.03 -12.92 -0.63
N GLY A 205 16.23 -14.12 -1.16
CA GLY A 205 15.70 -14.42 -2.49
C GLY A 205 14.18 -14.34 -2.54
N GLY A 206 13.62 -14.42 -3.75
CA GLY A 206 12.18 -14.35 -3.94
C GLY A 206 11.60 -15.45 -4.80
N VAL A 207 10.28 -15.37 -4.92
CA VAL A 207 9.48 -16.37 -5.63
C VAL A 207 9.62 -16.21 -7.15
N SER A 208 9.60 -14.97 -7.64
CA SER A 208 9.61 -14.66 -9.09
C SER A 208 10.98 -14.76 -9.77
N SER A 209 12.07 -14.69 -9.01
CA SER A 209 13.44 -14.69 -9.52
C SER A 209 13.96 -16.11 -9.78
N GLU A 210 14.84 -16.26 -10.77
CA GLU A 210 15.13 -17.60 -11.34
C GLU A 210 16.21 -18.41 -10.62
N ARG A 211 17.27 -17.77 -10.09
CA ARG A 211 18.50 -18.44 -9.64
C ARG A 211 18.74 -18.36 -8.13
N ASP A 212 18.08 -17.43 -7.44
CA ASP A 212 18.13 -17.31 -5.99
C ASP A 212 17.11 -18.24 -5.31
N ASP A 213 17.16 -18.29 -3.98
CA ASP A 213 16.24 -19.09 -3.15
C ASP A 213 15.56 -18.19 -2.11
N PRO A 214 14.22 -18.24 -1.96
CA PRO A 214 13.51 -17.54 -0.89
C PRO A 214 14.06 -17.77 0.52
N GLN A 215 14.70 -18.92 0.78
CA GLN A 215 15.24 -19.26 2.09
C GLN A 215 16.62 -18.66 2.37
N HIS A 216 17.35 -18.22 1.35
CA HIS A 216 18.70 -17.68 1.50
C HIS A 216 18.68 -16.18 1.78
N GLN A 217 19.51 -15.74 2.73
CA GLN A 217 19.75 -14.32 2.98
C GLN A 217 20.42 -13.67 1.76
N GLN A 218 19.99 -12.44 1.46
CA GLN A 218 20.63 -11.53 0.52
C GLN A 218 21.07 -10.26 1.27
N PHE A 219 22.12 -9.61 0.76
CA PHE A 219 22.95 -8.64 1.47
C PHE A 219 23.63 -9.17 2.75
N SER A 220 24.81 -8.62 3.02
CA SER A 220 25.47 -8.74 4.31
C SER A 220 24.80 -7.86 5.36
N ASP A 221 24.96 -8.21 6.63
CA ASP A 221 24.47 -7.40 7.76
C ASP A 221 25.05 -5.96 7.73
N ALA A 222 26.27 -5.78 7.19
CA ALA A 222 26.91 -4.47 7.05
C ALA A 222 26.22 -3.58 5.99
N GLU A 223 25.84 -4.16 4.85
CA GLU A 223 25.11 -3.46 3.80
C GLU A 223 23.71 -3.09 4.27
N ILE A 224 22.97 -4.03 4.87
CA ILE A 224 21.62 -3.78 5.41
C ILE A 224 21.67 -2.63 6.42
N LYS A 225 22.56 -2.71 7.42
CA LYS A 225 22.70 -1.69 8.46
C LYS A 225 23.01 -0.32 7.86
N THR A 226 23.93 -0.26 6.90
CA THR A 226 24.34 1.01 6.30
C THR A 226 23.22 1.65 5.47
N MET A 227 22.46 0.85 4.71
CA MET A 227 21.31 1.35 3.96
C MET A 227 20.22 1.88 4.89
N VAL A 228 19.94 1.18 5.99
CA VAL A 228 19.00 1.63 7.03
C VAL A 228 19.44 2.96 7.62
N GLU A 229 20.72 3.10 7.98
CA GLU A 229 21.27 4.33 8.54
C GLU A 229 21.23 5.51 7.55
N GLU A 230 21.51 5.27 6.26
CA GLU A 230 21.43 6.31 5.23
C GLU A 230 19.97 6.75 4.98
N ALA A 231 19.02 5.80 4.94
CA ALA A 231 17.60 6.13 4.85
C ALA A 231 17.13 6.95 6.07
N ALA A 232 17.52 6.53 7.28
CA ALA A 232 17.16 7.18 8.53
C ALA A 232 17.72 8.61 8.65
N ARG A 233 18.93 8.88 8.12
CA ARG A 233 19.50 10.25 8.04
C ARG A 233 18.59 11.21 7.27
N SER A 234 17.80 10.68 6.34
CA SER A 234 16.81 11.43 5.56
C SER A 234 15.37 11.20 6.03
N GLN A 235 15.17 10.66 7.24
CA GLN A 235 13.86 10.36 7.81
C GLN A 235 12.98 9.43 6.94
N ARG A 236 13.60 8.50 6.20
CA ARG A 236 12.89 7.47 5.44
C ARG A 236 12.83 6.16 6.24
N ALA A 237 11.67 5.52 6.19
CA ALA A 237 11.48 4.14 6.59
C ALA A 237 12.21 3.17 5.62
N MET A 238 12.55 1.98 6.11
CA MET A 238 13.14 0.90 5.32
C MET A 238 12.20 -0.31 5.31
N ALA A 239 11.87 -0.75 4.10
CA ALA A 239 11.07 -1.93 3.81
C ALA A 239 11.98 -3.07 3.33
N ALA A 240 11.82 -4.27 3.88
CA ALA A 240 12.58 -5.44 3.46
C ALA A 240 11.68 -6.54 2.88
N HIS A 241 11.90 -6.88 1.61
CA HIS A 241 11.50 -8.17 1.08
C HIS A 241 12.26 -9.27 1.83
N ALA A 242 11.52 -10.12 2.53
CA ALA A 242 12.11 -11.19 3.34
C ALA A 242 11.16 -12.41 3.46
N HIS A 243 11.53 -13.50 2.80
CA HIS A 243 10.87 -14.79 2.95
C HIS A 243 11.56 -15.63 4.04
N GLY A 244 12.80 -16.04 3.79
CA GLY A 244 13.57 -16.95 4.64
C GLY A 244 13.94 -16.34 5.98
N LEU A 245 13.92 -17.17 7.03
CA LEU A 245 14.24 -16.73 8.39
C LEU A 245 15.62 -16.05 8.50
N PRO A 246 16.71 -16.50 7.83
CA PRO A 246 17.99 -15.79 7.86
C PRO A 246 17.87 -14.32 7.40
N GLY A 247 17.20 -14.09 6.26
CA GLY A 247 16.95 -12.76 5.72
C GLY A 247 16.05 -11.91 6.63
N ILE A 248 14.96 -12.49 7.16
CA ILE A 248 14.08 -11.83 8.13
C ILE A 248 14.88 -11.36 9.35
N MET A 249 15.69 -12.25 9.94
CA MET A 249 16.46 -11.93 11.14
C MET A 249 17.56 -10.90 10.85
N ALA A 250 18.20 -10.95 9.68
CA ALA A 250 19.16 -9.95 9.24
C ALA A 250 18.51 -8.57 9.07
N ALA A 251 17.33 -8.50 8.45
CA ALA A 251 16.56 -7.28 8.33
C ALA A 251 16.18 -6.69 9.70
N ILE A 252 15.67 -7.53 10.62
CA ILE A 252 15.35 -7.14 12.00
C ILE A 252 16.58 -6.60 12.74
N ARG A 253 17.74 -7.27 12.64
CA ARG A 253 19.00 -6.81 13.24
C ARG A 253 19.48 -5.49 12.63
N GLY A 254 19.35 -5.35 11.31
CA GLY A 254 19.74 -4.16 10.56
C GLY A 254 18.88 -2.94 10.85
N GLY A 255 17.70 -3.12 11.45
CA GLY A 255 16.83 -2.02 11.89
C GLY A 255 15.80 -1.59 10.85
N VAL A 256 15.36 -2.51 9.98
CA VAL A 256 14.25 -2.22 9.05
C VAL A 256 12.96 -1.91 9.82
N THR A 257 12.08 -1.13 9.20
CA THR A 257 10.82 -0.70 9.81
C THR A 257 9.63 -1.55 9.37
N THR A 258 9.70 -2.15 8.17
CA THR A 258 8.72 -3.14 7.71
C THR A 258 9.40 -4.41 7.22
N ILE A 259 8.71 -5.54 7.39
CA ILE A 259 9.02 -6.81 6.75
C ILE A 259 7.88 -7.13 5.79
N GLU A 260 8.23 -7.50 4.56
CA GLU A 260 7.28 -7.87 3.52
C GLU A 260 7.30 -9.38 3.31
N HIS A 261 6.12 -9.94 3.06
CA HIS A 261 5.86 -11.39 3.01
C HIS A 261 6.03 -12.07 4.37
N GLY A 262 7.25 -12.18 4.91
CA GLY A 262 7.49 -12.79 6.22
C GLY A 262 7.17 -14.29 6.26
N THR A 263 7.38 -15.01 5.16
CA THR A 263 6.94 -16.40 4.95
C THR A 263 7.41 -17.38 6.01
N TYR A 264 8.61 -17.20 6.54
CA TYR A 264 9.22 -18.11 7.52
C TYR A 264 9.45 -17.43 8.88
N ILE A 265 8.60 -16.45 9.25
CA ILE A 265 8.61 -15.85 10.60
C ILE A 265 8.37 -16.94 11.66
N ASN A 266 9.21 -16.95 12.70
CA ASN A 266 9.10 -17.80 13.88
C ASN A 266 8.82 -16.97 15.16
N ASP A 267 8.72 -17.64 16.31
CA ASP A 267 8.43 -16.98 17.59
C ASP A 267 9.49 -15.94 18.01
N GLU A 268 10.76 -16.18 17.68
CA GLU A 268 11.83 -15.22 17.97
C GLU A 268 11.66 -13.94 17.14
N ALA A 269 11.42 -14.08 15.83
CA ALA A 269 11.15 -12.97 14.93
C ALA A 269 9.90 -12.21 15.37
N ILE A 270 8.80 -12.90 15.74
CA ILE A 270 7.57 -12.30 16.28
C ILE A 270 7.89 -11.44 17.51
N ARG A 271 8.63 -12.00 18.48
CA ARG A 271 9.02 -11.30 19.70
C ARG A 271 9.81 -10.02 19.38
N LEU A 272 10.80 -10.12 18.51
CA LEU A 272 11.65 -8.98 18.12
C LEU A 272 10.89 -7.92 17.32
N MET A 273 10.00 -8.33 16.41
CA MET A 273 9.18 -7.40 15.63
C MET A 273 8.26 -6.59 16.55
N LYS A 274 7.67 -7.23 17.58
CA LYS A 274 6.89 -6.52 18.59
C LYS A 274 7.72 -5.55 19.42
N GLU A 275 8.85 -6.03 19.93
CA GLU A 275 9.77 -5.24 20.75
C GLU A 275 10.24 -3.97 20.02
N LYS A 276 10.54 -4.11 18.72
CA LYS A 276 11.05 -3.03 17.87
C LYS A 276 9.95 -2.25 17.14
N GLY A 277 8.70 -2.66 17.24
CA GLY A 277 7.57 -2.05 16.54
C GLY A 277 7.62 -2.20 15.01
N ILE A 278 8.27 -3.24 14.50
CA ILE A 278 8.35 -3.55 13.06
C ILE A 278 6.99 -4.01 12.56
N ILE A 279 6.54 -3.45 11.45
CA ILE A 279 5.24 -3.79 10.84
C ILE A 279 5.43 -4.92 9.83
N LEU A 280 4.60 -5.95 9.90
CA LEU A 280 4.50 -6.97 8.87
C LEU A 280 3.52 -6.51 7.78
N VAL A 281 3.93 -6.60 6.51
CA VAL A 281 3.08 -6.46 5.33
C VAL A 281 3.00 -7.82 4.64
N PRO A 282 1.96 -8.63 4.90
CA PRO A 282 1.96 -10.05 4.54
C PRO A 282 1.85 -10.31 3.05
N THR A 283 1.15 -9.49 2.26
CA THR A 283 0.99 -9.74 0.81
C THR A 283 0.42 -11.12 0.53
N ARG A 284 -0.64 -11.49 1.25
CA ARG A 284 -1.25 -12.82 1.05
C ARG A 284 -1.89 -12.92 -0.33
N GLY A 285 -2.35 -11.81 -0.91
CA GLY A 285 -2.97 -11.70 -2.23
C GLY A 285 -2.11 -12.30 -3.33
N ILE A 286 -0.89 -11.78 -3.55
CA ILE A 286 0.01 -12.30 -4.60
C ILE A 286 0.28 -13.81 -4.45
N ILE A 287 0.27 -14.31 -3.21
CA ILE A 287 0.53 -15.72 -2.91
C ILE A 287 -0.71 -16.58 -3.18
N GLU A 288 -1.85 -16.23 -2.59
CA GLU A 288 -3.07 -17.03 -2.66
C GLU A 288 -3.69 -16.96 -4.05
N ASP A 289 -3.87 -15.74 -4.57
CA ASP A 289 -4.50 -15.55 -5.86
C ASP A 289 -3.53 -15.94 -6.99
N GLY A 290 -2.21 -15.82 -6.77
CA GLY A 290 -1.18 -16.31 -7.69
C GLY A 290 -1.27 -17.82 -7.97
N LEU A 291 -1.70 -18.63 -7.00
CA LEU A 291 -1.94 -20.07 -7.18
C LEU A 291 -3.10 -20.37 -8.14
N THR A 292 -3.98 -19.39 -8.40
CA THR A 292 -5.15 -19.55 -9.28
C THR A 292 -4.89 -19.18 -10.74
N VAL A 293 -3.74 -18.55 -11.02
CA VAL A 293 -3.38 -18.01 -12.34
C VAL A 293 -1.98 -18.48 -12.76
N ALA A 294 -1.76 -19.80 -12.79
CA ALA A 294 -0.46 -20.38 -13.13
C ALA A 294 0.13 -19.84 -14.44
N GLU A 295 -0.72 -19.45 -15.39
CA GLU A 295 -0.34 -18.94 -16.71
C GLU A 295 0.37 -17.57 -16.69
N VAL A 296 0.29 -16.80 -15.61
CA VAL A 296 1.02 -15.52 -15.51
C VAL A 296 2.40 -15.67 -14.88
N TRP A 297 2.78 -16.86 -14.41
CA TRP A 297 4.06 -17.14 -13.77
C TRP A 297 5.00 -17.91 -14.71
N SER A 298 6.30 -17.78 -14.49
CA SER A 298 7.24 -18.78 -15.03
C SER A 298 7.08 -20.11 -14.29
N GLU A 299 7.39 -21.23 -14.95
CA GLU A 299 7.29 -22.57 -14.34
C GLU A 299 8.09 -22.66 -13.02
N LYS A 300 9.33 -22.18 -13.02
CA LYS A 300 10.19 -22.16 -11.82
C LYS A 300 9.60 -21.33 -10.69
N ALA A 301 9.05 -20.16 -11.00
CA ALA A 301 8.44 -19.30 -9.98
C ALA A 301 7.17 -19.94 -9.39
N TYR A 302 6.35 -20.56 -10.24
CA TYR A 302 5.14 -21.25 -9.79
C TYR A 302 5.45 -22.45 -8.90
N GLU A 303 6.52 -23.22 -9.18
CA GLU A 303 6.95 -24.30 -8.29
C GLU A 303 7.47 -23.79 -6.94
N LYS A 304 8.16 -22.65 -6.89
CA LYS A 304 8.54 -21.99 -5.63
C LYS A 304 7.32 -21.49 -4.84
N LEU A 305 6.27 -21.04 -5.53
CA LEU A 305 5.08 -20.46 -4.91
C LEU A 305 4.31 -21.45 -4.03
N LYS A 306 4.20 -22.72 -4.45
CA LYS A 306 3.43 -23.77 -3.75
C LYS A 306 3.88 -23.98 -2.28
N PRO A 307 5.15 -24.30 -1.97
CA PRO A 307 5.60 -24.46 -0.59
C PRO A 307 5.56 -23.14 0.19
N VAL A 308 5.86 -22.00 -0.47
CA VAL A 308 5.77 -20.66 0.13
C VAL A 308 4.35 -20.39 0.62
N ALA A 309 3.33 -20.75 -0.15
CA ALA A 309 1.94 -20.51 0.22
C ALA A 309 1.52 -21.21 1.52
N ILE A 310 1.99 -22.44 1.74
CA ILE A 310 1.66 -23.20 2.95
C ILE A 310 2.36 -22.58 4.17
N GLN A 311 3.65 -22.29 4.06
CA GLN A 311 4.43 -21.76 5.19
C GLN A 311 4.02 -20.33 5.55
N HIS A 312 3.80 -19.49 4.53
CA HIS A 312 3.35 -18.13 4.70
C HIS A 312 2.01 -18.06 5.46
N ALA A 313 1.05 -18.93 5.16
CA ALA A 313 -0.23 -18.95 5.86
C ALA A 313 -0.07 -19.21 7.36
N LYS A 314 0.83 -20.14 7.74
CA LYS A 314 1.14 -20.46 9.13
C LYS A 314 1.83 -19.29 9.82
N ALA A 315 2.86 -18.72 9.19
CA ALA A 315 3.62 -17.59 9.72
C ALA A 315 2.74 -16.35 9.90
N TYR A 316 1.88 -16.04 8.92
CA TYR A 316 0.96 -14.91 9.02
C TYR A 316 0.00 -15.07 10.21
N ARG A 317 -0.63 -16.24 10.36
CA ARG A 317 -1.51 -16.53 11.49
C ARG A 317 -0.78 -16.45 12.83
N ALA A 318 0.44 -16.97 12.90
CA ALA A 318 1.28 -16.90 14.09
C ALA A 318 1.66 -15.45 14.44
N ALA A 319 2.00 -14.61 13.45
CA ALA A 319 2.32 -13.20 13.66
C ALA A 319 1.11 -12.41 14.17
N VAL A 320 -0.09 -12.66 13.63
CA VAL A 320 -1.35 -12.07 14.11
C VAL A 320 -1.63 -12.50 15.55
N ALA A 321 -1.59 -13.81 15.85
CA ALA A 321 -1.80 -14.33 17.20
C ALA A 321 -0.74 -13.85 18.19
N GLY A 322 0.49 -13.66 17.71
CA GLY A 322 1.60 -13.12 18.48
C GLY A 322 1.43 -11.64 18.81
N GLY A 323 0.58 -10.90 18.09
CA GLY A 323 0.37 -9.46 18.29
C GLY A 323 1.39 -8.58 17.58
N VAL A 324 1.95 -9.03 16.46
CA VAL A 324 2.74 -8.18 15.55
C VAL A 324 1.82 -7.14 14.90
N LYS A 325 2.30 -5.91 14.73
CA LYS A 325 1.55 -4.90 13.97
C LYS A 325 1.49 -5.31 12.50
N ILE A 326 0.29 -5.31 11.92
CA ILE A 326 0.09 -5.68 10.53
C ILE A 326 -0.43 -4.48 9.75
N ALA A 327 0.13 -4.25 8.56
CA ALA A 327 -0.47 -3.38 7.55
C ALA A 327 -0.85 -4.17 6.30
N SER A 328 -1.97 -3.82 5.68
CA SER A 328 -2.44 -4.45 4.45
C SER A 328 -1.54 -4.06 3.28
N GLY A 329 -1.16 -5.02 2.44
CA GLY A 329 -0.57 -4.76 1.13
C GLY A 329 -0.70 -5.98 0.24
N SER A 330 -0.97 -5.81 -1.05
CA SER A 330 -1.37 -6.92 -1.94
C SER A 330 -0.22 -7.55 -2.73
N ASP A 331 0.81 -6.76 -3.01
CA ASP A 331 1.88 -7.04 -3.99
C ASP A 331 1.32 -7.25 -5.41
N PHE A 332 0.33 -6.43 -5.77
CA PHE A 332 -0.24 -6.41 -7.11
C PHE A 332 0.52 -5.45 -8.02
N GLY A 333 0.82 -5.94 -9.23
CA GLY A 333 1.55 -5.17 -10.25
C GLY A 333 1.12 -5.45 -11.70
N ILE A 334 0.18 -6.38 -11.92
CA ILE A 334 -0.22 -6.76 -13.28
C ILE A 334 -1.22 -5.74 -13.84
N SER A 335 -0.85 -5.08 -14.94
CA SER A 335 -1.73 -4.11 -15.63
C SER A 335 -2.77 -4.78 -16.54
N LYS A 336 -2.76 -6.11 -16.66
CA LYS A 336 -3.77 -6.90 -17.38
C LYS A 336 -5.07 -6.98 -16.58
N ARG A 337 -6.13 -6.39 -17.11
CA ARG A 337 -7.44 -6.28 -16.44
C ARG A 337 -8.16 -7.62 -16.32
N GLY A 338 -9.02 -7.71 -15.30
CA GLY A 338 -9.87 -8.88 -15.07
C GLY A 338 -9.12 -10.10 -14.53
N THR A 339 -7.83 -9.96 -14.21
CA THR A 339 -7.04 -11.00 -13.54
C THR A 339 -7.11 -10.83 -12.02
N ALA A 340 -6.88 -11.90 -11.26
CA ALA A 340 -6.93 -11.86 -9.81
C ALA A 340 -5.84 -10.96 -9.19
N LEU A 341 -4.73 -10.75 -9.91
CA LEU A 341 -3.57 -9.96 -9.50
C LEU A 341 -3.57 -8.53 -10.08
N SER A 342 -4.69 -8.09 -10.64
CA SER A 342 -4.80 -6.76 -11.24
C SER A 342 -5.13 -5.69 -10.22
N HIS A 343 -4.64 -4.47 -10.48
CA HIS A 343 -5.02 -3.28 -9.73
C HIS A 343 -6.54 -3.09 -9.72
N GLY A 344 -7.10 -2.76 -8.56
CA GLY A 344 -8.54 -2.72 -8.30
C GLY A 344 -9.07 -3.96 -7.56
N GLN A 345 -8.33 -5.07 -7.52
CA GLN A 345 -8.67 -6.25 -6.72
C GLN A 345 -8.07 -6.23 -5.31
N ASN A 346 -7.38 -5.14 -4.95
CA ASN A 346 -6.60 -4.99 -3.72
C ASN A 346 -7.41 -5.29 -2.43
N GLY A 347 -8.73 -5.04 -2.44
CA GLY A 347 -9.62 -5.33 -1.30
C GLY A 347 -9.68 -6.82 -0.91
N ARG A 348 -9.23 -7.71 -1.81
CA ARG A 348 -9.06 -9.14 -1.54
C ARG A 348 -8.10 -9.42 -0.38
N GLU A 349 -7.10 -8.56 -0.17
CA GLU A 349 -6.13 -8.69 0.92
C GLU A 349 -6.80 -8.68 2.30
N LEU A 350 -7.84 -7.86 2.51
CA LEU A 350 -8.58 -7.82 3.78
C LEU A 350 -9.39 -9.10 4.02
N VAL A 351 -9.91 -9.70 2.96
CA VAL A 351 -10.60 -11.00 3.05
C VAL A 351 -9.61 -12.09 3.48
N LEU A 352 -8.40 -12.07 2.91
CA LEU A 352 -7.33 -13.01 3.25
C LEU A 352 -6.77 -12.77 4.67
N ALA A 353 -6.73 -11.52 5.13
CA ALA A 353 -6.37 -11.20 6.50
C ALA A 353 -7.30 -11.87 7.52
N VAL A 354 -8.61 -11.92 7.23
CA VAL A 354 -9.59 -12.63 8.07
C VAL A 354 -9.47 -14.15 7.89
N GLN A 355 -9.56 -14.66 6.66
CA GLN A 355 -9.64 -16.09 6.38
C GLN A 355 -8.34 -16.85 6.69
N VAL A 356 -7.20 -16.27 6.31
CA VAL A 356 -5.87 -16.90 6.42
C VAL A 356 -5.12 -16.37 7.64
N GLY A 357 -5.07 -15.05 7.81
CA GLY A 357 -4.37 -14.40 8.93
C GLY A 357 -5.06 -14.59 10.28
N GLY A 358 -6.36 -14.90 10.30
CA GLY A 358 -7.12 -15.09 11.54
C GLY A 358 -7.48 -13.78 12.25
N MET A 359 -7.44 -12.65 11.54
CA MET A 359 -7.91 -11.37 12.06
C MET A 359 -9.44 -11.33 12.16
N THR A 360 -9.95 -10.52 13.08
CA THR A 360 -11.33 -10.03 12.99
C THR A 360 -11.49 -9.06 11.81
N PRO A 361 -12.71 -8.87 11.26
CA PRO A 361 -12.95 -7.87 10.24
C PRO A 361 -12.49 -6.46 10.62
N LEU A 362 -12.67 -6.06 11.90
CA LEU A 362 -12.23 -4.76 12.39
C LEU A 362 -10.69 -4.64 12.38
N GLN A 363 -9.97 -5.68 12.79
CA GLN A 363 -8.50 -5.71 12.71
C GLN A 363 -8.00 -5.65 11.25
N ALA A 364 -8.68 -6.32 10.31
CA ALA A 364 -8.34 -6.24 8.89
C ALA A 364 -8.53 -4.82 8.33
N ILE A 365 -9.61 -4.14 8.71
CA ILE A 365 -9.84 -2.74 8.36
C ILE A 365 -8.77 -1.84 9.01
N GLU A 366 -8.42 -2.06 10.27
CA GLU A 366 -7.37 -1.29 10.96
C GLU A 366 -6.00 -1.46 10.26
N ALA A 367 -5.67 -2.67 9.82
CA ALA A 367 -4.45 -2.96 9.06
C ALA A 367 -4.41 -2.20 7.73
N ALA A 368 -5.55 -1.98 7.08
CA ALA A 368 -5.68 -1.22 5.84
C ALA A 368 -5.97 0.27 6.04
N THR A 369 -6.03 0.77 7.29
CA THR A 369 -6.34 2.17 7.60
C THR A 369 -5.40 2.71 8.66
N ALA A 370 -5.70 2.54 9.95
CA ALA A 370 -4.98 3.22 11.03
C ALA A 370 -3.53 2.77 11.22
N THR A 371 -3.20 1.52 10.88
CA THR A 371 -1.82 1.01 10.97
C THR A 371 -1.00 1.36 9.73
N ALA A 372 -1.66 1.49 8.58
CA ALA A 372 -1.02 1.57 7.28
C ALA A 372 -0.08 2.77 7.11
N PRO A 373 -0.41 4.03 7.46
CA PRO A 373 0.52 5.15 7.35
C PRO A 373 1.85 4.91 8.08
N GLY A 374 1.85 4.11 9.15
CA GLY A 374 3.04 3.77 9.93
C GLY A 374 4.15 3.10 9.12
N VAL A 375 3.85 2.50 7.97
CA VAL A 375 4.86 1.89 7.08
C VAL A 375 5.83 2.91 6.46
N LEU A 376 5.51 4.21 6.55
CA LEU A 376 6.32 5.33 6.09
C LEU A 376 7.18 5.95 7.21
N GLY A 377 6.99 5.49 8.45
CA GLY A 377 7.69 6.04 9.61
C GLY A 377 7.52 7.56 9.72
N PRO A 378 8.59 8.35 9.80
CA PRO A 378 8.50 9.82 9.90
C PRO A 378 7.83 10.52 8.71
N GLN A 379 7.70 9.87 7.55
CA GLN A 379 7.01 10.45 6.38
C GLN A 379 5.49 10.27 6.43
N ALA A 380 4.96 9.58 7.45
CA ALA A 380 3.53 9.31 7.57
C ALA A 380 2.72 10.61 7.70
N PRO A 381 1.74 10.87 6.81
CA PRO A 381 0.78 11.95 7.02
C PRO A 381 -0.20 11.61 8.15
N LYS A 382 -0.97 12.61 8.59
CA LYS A 382 -2.09 12.40 9.52
C LYS A 382 -3.32 11.91 8.75
N THR A 383 -3.36 10.62 8.44
CA THR A 383 -4.46 9.96 7.72
C THR A 383 -4.72 8.54 8.24
N GLY A 384 -5.62 7.80 7.61
CA GLY A 384 -5.98 6.41 8.00
C GLY A 384 -6.91 6.33 9.21
N LEU A 385 -7.40 7.45 9.72
CA LEU A 385 -8.36 7.54 10.82
C LEU A 385 -9.41 8.61 10.53
N LEU A 386 -10.65 8.35 10.94
CA LEU A 386 -11.71 9.36 10.96
C LEU A 386 -11.65 10.12 12.29
N THR A 387 -10.76 11.09 12.39
CA THR A 387 -10.58 11.92 13.60
C THR A 387 -10.21 13.36 13.25
N GLU A 388 -10.45 14.29 14.16
CA GLU A 388 -10.21 15.72 13.93
C GLU A 388 -8.76 16.00 13.52
N GLY A 389 -8.58 16.87 12.52
CA GLY A 389 -7.29 17.30 11.98
C GLY A 389 -6.60 16.30 11.06
N TYR A 390 -7.17 15.11 10.86
CA TYR A 390 -6.68 14.14 9.87
C TYR A 390 -7.18 14.49 8.46
N ASP A 391 -6.51 13.95 7.44
CA ASP A 391 -6.90 14.07 6.04
C ASP A 391 -8.33 13.54 5.82
N ALA A 392 -9.11 14.27 5.04
CA ALA A 392 -10.47 13.90 4.65
C ALA A 392 -10.47 12.85 3.53
N ASP A 393 -9.83 11.72 3.79
CA ASP A 393 -9.72 10.55 2.92
C ASP A 393 -10.60 9.44 3.48
N PHE A 394 -11.76 9.22 2.86
CA PHE A 394 -12.77 8.29 3.36
C PHE A 394 -13.62 7.71 2.24
N ILE A 395 -14.23 6.55 2.50
CA ILE A 395 -15.06 5.84 1.54
C ILE A 395 -16.39 5.44 2.17
N ALA A 396 -17.38 5.21 1.32
CA ALA A 396 -18.67 4.67 1.76
C ALA A 396 -18.98 3.33 1.08
N LEU A 397 -19.51 2.39 1.87
CA LEU A 397 -19.86 1.05 1.40
C LEU A 397 -21.37 0.85 1.31
N THR A 398 -21.79 -0.12 0.50
CA THR A 398 -23.19 -0.54 0.39
C THR A 398 -23.74 -1.18 1.65
N SER A 399 -22.90 -1.84 2.47
CA SER A 399 -23.31 -2.56 3.68
C SER A 399 -22.17 -2.69 4.71
N ASN A 400 -22.45 -3.35 5.84
CA ASN A 400 -21.53 -3.49 6.97
C ASN A 400 -20.39 -4.51 6.70
N PRO A 401 -19.13 -4.07 6.58
CA PRO A 401 -18.00 -4.99 6.34
C PRO A 401 -17.62 -5.81 7.57
N LEU A 402 -18.12 -5.46 8.75
CA LEU A 402 -17.85 -6.21 9.98
C LEU A 402 -18.66 -7.50 10.07
N GLU A 403 -19.80 -7.56 9.37
CA GLU A 403 -20.63 -8.77 9.24
C GLU A 403 -20.16 -9.64 8.06
N ASN A 404 -19.71 -9.00 6.97
CA ASN A 404 -19.16 -9.70 5.82
C ASN A 404 -18.03 -8.89 5.19
N ILE A 405 -16.79 -9.26 5.49
CA ILE A 405 -15.61 -8.56 4.98
C ILE A 405 -15.47 -8.62 3.45
N SER A 406 -16.10 -9.61 2.79
CA SER A 406 -15.98 -9.77 1.33
C SER A 406 -16.56 -8.60 0.54
N ILE A 407 -17.45 -7.80 1.13
CA ILE A 407 -18.01 -6.63 0.43
C ILE A 407 -16.94 -5.63 0.01
N ILE A 408 -15.86 -5.46 0.80
CA ILE A 408 -14.77 -4.51 0.50
C ILE A 408 -13.96 -4.96 -0.73
N SER A 409 -13.94 -6.27 -1.02
CA SER A 409 -13.17 -6.80 -2.15
C SER A 409 -13.79 -6.51 -3.52
N ASN A 410 -15.06 -6.10 -3.57
CA ASN A 410 -15.72 -5.72 -4.82
C ASN A 410 -15.80 -4.19 -4.94
N PRO A 411 -15.13 -3.57 -5.93
CA PRO A 411 -15.18 -2.13 -6.15
C PRO A 411 -16.60 -1.57 -6.32
N ASP A 412 -17.56 -2.35 -6.83
CA ASP A 412 -18.95 -1.88 -7.00
C ASP A 412 -19.65 -1.61 -5.67
N ASN A 413 -19.22 -2.26 -4.58
CA ASN A 413 -19.72 -1.99 -3.23
C ASN A 413 -19.13 -0.72 -2.61
N VAL A 414 -18.04 -0.19 -3.17
CA VAL A 414 -17.46 1.11 -2.78
C VAL A 414 -18.22 2.20 -3.53
N THR A 415 -19.30 2.68 -2.93
CA THR A 415 -20.25 3.61 -3.57
C THR A 415 -19.67 5.01 -3.75
N HIS A 416 -18.84 5.45 -2.81
CA HIS A 416 -18.25 6.77 -2.81
C HIS A 416 -16.79 6.72 -2.35
N VAL A 417 -15.98 7.61 -2.93
CA VAL A 417 -14.57 7.81 -2.54
C VAL A 417 -14.32 9.30 -2.45
N TRP A 418 -13.87 9.76 -1.28
CA TRP A 418 -13.38 11.11 -1.06
C TRP A 418 -11.88 11.09 -0.85
N LEU A 419 -11.19 12.02 -1.52
CA LEU A 419 -9.75 12.24 -1.41
C LEU A 419 -9.48 13.73 -1.18
N ALA A 420 -8.84 14.07 -0.07
CA ALA A 420 -8.70 15.44 0.43
C ALA A 420 -10.05 16.18 0.46
N GLY A 421 -11.12 15.49 0.86
CA GLY A 421 -12.49 16.02 0.90
C GLY A 421 -13.18 16.18 -0.47
N ASN A 422 -12.49 15.90 -1.57
CA ASN A 422 -13.06 15.96 -2.92
C ASN A 422 -13.69 14.62 -3.28
N LEU A 423 -14.95 14.64 -3.70
CA LEU A 423 -15.65 13.44 -4.18
C LEU A 423 -15.06 13.00 -5.53
N LYS A 424 -14.45 11.82 -5.56
CA LYS A 424 -13.81 11.21 -6.74
C LYS A 424 -14.66 10.12 -7.39
N LYS A 425 -15.46 9.40 -6.59
CA LYS A 425 -16.39 8.37 -7.05
C LYS A 425 -17.75 8.60 -6.42
N SER A 426 -18.82 8.38 -7.17
CA SER A 426 -20.20 8.44 -6.66
C SER A 426 -21.07 7.33 -7.28
N PRO A 427 -22.25 7.03 -6.72
CA PRO A 427 -23.16 6.02 -7.28
C PRO A 427 -23.44 6.28 -8.77
N GLY A 428 -23.32 5.22 -9.58
CA GLY A 428 -23.51 5.27 -11.03
C GLY A 428 -22.44 6.03 -11.82
N LYS A 429 -21.36 6.51 -11.17
CA LYS A 429 -20.25 7.22 -11.81
C LYS A 429 -18.91 6.69 -11.28
N PRO A 430 -18.47 5.51 -11.75
CA PRO A 430 -17.17 4.96 -11.36
C PRO A 430 -16.04 5.83 -11.92
N ILE A 431 -14.86 5.80 -11.28
CA ILE A 431 -13.69 6.54 -11.78
C ILE A 431 -13.22 5.95 -13.12
N ILE A 432 -13.28 4.63 -13.23
CA ILE A 432 -13.08 3.90 -14.47
C ILE A 432 -14.28 3.00 -14.72
N GLU A 433 -14.76 2.98 -15.95
CA GLU A 433 -15.62 1.90 -16.39
C GLU A 433 -14.75 0.65 -16.50
N LEU A 434 -14.87 -0.25 -15.53
CA LEU A 434 -14.34 -1.61 -15.64
C LEU A 434 -15.17 -2.32 -16.72
N SER A 435 -14.94 -1.99 -17.99
CA SER A 435 -15.49 -2.77 -19.07
C SER A 435 -14.98 -4.19 -18.87
N ARG A 436 -15.89 -5.16 -18.69
CA ARG A 436 -15.57 -6.60 -18.56
C ARG A 436 -15.00 -7.19 -19.86
N THR A 437 -14.61 -6.34 -20.79
CA THR A 437 -14.13 -6.65 -22.12
C THR A 437 -12.60 -6.69 -22.12
N LYS A 438 -12.10 -7.87 -22.52
CA LYS A 438 -10.70 -8.22 -22.70
C LYS A 438 -9.92 -7.09 -23.38
N LEU A 439 -8.93 -6.54 -22.66
CA LEU A 439 -7.74 -5.93 -23.24
C LEU A 439 -6.58 -6.91 -23.11
#